data_AF-A0AAE3XJD8-F1
#
_entry.id   AF-A0AAE3XJD8-F1
#
_cell.length_a   1.000
_cell.length_b   1.000
_cell.length_c   1.000
_cell.angle_alpha   90.00
_cell.angle_beta   90.00
_cell.angle_gamma   90.00
#
_symmetry.space_group_name_H-M   'P 1'
#
loop_
_entity.id
_entity.type
_entity.pdbx_description
1 polymer ?
#
loop_
_entity_poly.entity_id
_entity_poly.type
_entity_poly.pdbx_seq_one_letter_code
_entity_poly.pdbx_strand_id
1 'polypeptide(L)' 'MAHTPTMRVPGDISDTDNVYNAMFAMLRAVANHNKANEQKINTVLCPGLGTATGRVSPSQASKQMYLA' A
#
# COMPACT_ATOMS: atom_id res chain seq x y z
N MET A 1 -7.16 -7.23 8.83
CA MET A 1 -7.05 -5.89 8.19
C MET A 1 -5.63 -5.41 8.39
N ALA A 2 -4.95 -4.94 7.34
CA ALA A 2 -3.60 -4.38 7.44
C ALA A 2 -3.69 -2.86 7.39
N HIS A 3 -3.11 -2.18 8.38
CA HIS A 3 -3.09 -0.72 8.42
C HIS A 3 -1.78 -0.21 7.80
N THR A 4 -1.89 0.41 6.62
CA THR A 4 -0.74 0.94 5.87
C THR A 4 -0.98 2.40 5.50
N PRO A 5 -0.66 3.35 6.40
CA PRO A 5 -0.97 4.75 6.19
C PRO A 5 -0.21 5.32 4.98
N THR A 6 -0.95 5.92 4.04
CA THR A 6 -0.40 6.68 2.90
C THR A 6 -0.10 8.13 3.28
N MET A 7 -0.65 8.61 4.40
CA MET A 7 -0.54 9.98 4.87
C MET A 7 -0.60 9.98 6.40
N ARG A 8 0.10 10.92 7.03
CA ARG A 8 -0.07 11.21 8.46
C ARG A 8 -1.28 12.12 8.70
N VAL A 9 -1.40 13.15 7.88
CA VAL A 9 -2.52 14.10 7.83
C VAL A 9 -2.97 14.16 6.36
N PRO A 10 -4.29 14.19 6.07
CA PRO A 10 -4.79 14.34 4.72
C PRO A 10 -4.13 15.51 3.97
N GLY A 11 -3.58 15.26 2.79
CA GLY A 11 -2.88 16.27 1.98
C GLY A 11 -2.37 15.71 0.65
N ASP A 12 -1.83 16.58 -0.19
CA ASP A 12 -1.22 16.18 -1.46
C ASP A 12 0.08 15.40 -1.21
N ILE A 13 0.19 14.22 -1.83
CA ILE A 13 1.37 13.35 -1.75
C ILE A 13 1.85 12.92 -3.14
N SER A 14 1.43 13.61 -4.22
CA SER A 14 1.79 13.28 -5.61
C SER A 14 3.30 13.19 -5.84
N ASP A 15 4.06 13.97 -5.09
CA ASP A 15 5.52 14.10 -5.21
C ASP A 15 6.29 13.25 -4.20
N THR A 16 5.63 12.23 -3.63
CA THR A 16 6.23 11.32 -2.63
C THR A 16 6.14 9.85 -3.05
N ASP A 17 6.84 9.00 -2.31
CA ASP A 17 6.84 7.54 -2.43
C ASP A 17 5.90 6.85 -1.42
N ASN A 18 4.99 7.60 -0.78
CA ASN A 18 4.12 7.05 0.27
C ASN A 18 3.25 5.89 -0.21
N VAL A 19 2.85 5.87 -1.48
CA VAL A 19 2.06 4.77 -2.06
C VAL A 19 2.89 3.49 -2.13
N TYR A 20 4.13 3.57 -2.60
CA TYR A 20 5.08 2.46 -2.60
C TYR A 20 5.30 1.95 -1.17
N ASN A 21 5.61 2.84 -0.23
CA ASN A 21 5.90 2.47 1.16
C ASN A 21 4.69 1.78 1.83
N ALA A 22 3.47 2.27 1.58
CA ALA A 22 2.26 1.66 2.10
C ALA A 22 2.00 0.25 1.51
N MET A 23 2.21 0.07 0.20
CA MET A 23 2.08 -1.24 -0.45
C MET A 23 3.14 -2.23 0.04
N PHE A 24 4.41 -1.79 0.09
CA PHE A 24 5.53 -2.61 0.55
C PHE A 24 5.33 -3.07 1.99
N ALA A 25 4.88 -2.18 2.88
CA ALA A 25 4.55 -2.51 4.26
C ALA A 25 3.44 -3.58 4.34
N MET A 26 2.40 -3.48 3.49
CA MET A 26 1.32 -4.46 3.43
C MET A 26 1.84 -5.84 3.01
N LEU A 27 2.59 -5.90 1.90
CA LEU A 27 3.16 -7.15 1.38
C LEU A 27 4.11 -7.78 2.39
N ARG A 28 4.95 -6.99 3.05
CA ARG A 28 5.85 -7.46 4.10
C ARG A 28 5.09 -8.02 5.30
N ALA A 29 4.01 -7.37 5.73
CA ALA A 29 3.17 -7.86 6.81
C ALA A 29 2.50 -9.19 6.45
N VAL A 30 1.98 -9.33 5.22
CA VAL A 30 1.41 -10.58 4.70
C VAL A 30 2.46 -11.69 4.62
N ALA A 31 3.66 -11.39 4.11
CA ALA A 31 4.75 -12.35 4.04
C ALA A 31 5.17 -12.84 5.44
N ASN A 32 5.25 -11.94 6.42
CA ASN A 32 5.57 -12.30 7.80
C ASN A 32 4.46 -13.13 8.45
N HIS A 33 3.18 -12.76 8.25
CA HIS A 33 2.03 -13.55 8.70
C HIS A 33 2.09 -14.97 8.12
N ASN A 34 2.34 -15.09 6.82
CA ASN A 34 2.43 -16.36 6.12
C ASN A 34 3.64 -17.20 6.52
N LYS A 35 4.69 -16.61 7.10
CA LYS A 35 5.80 -17.38 7.67
C LYS A 35 5.46 -17.95 9.06
N ALA A 36 4.76 -17.18 9.88
CA ALA A 36 4.51 -17.52 11.29
C ALA A 36 3.25 -18.35 11.54
N ASN A 37 2.27 -18.34 10.63
CA ASN A 37 0.95 -18.94 10.86
C ASN A 37 0.65 -20.02 9.83
N GLU A 38 -0.08 -21.07 10.21
CA GLU A 38 -0.52 -22.12 9.29
C GLU A 38 -1.57 -21.61 8.29
N GLN A 39 -2.52 -20.78 8.77
CA GLN A 39 -3.52 -20.14 7.93
C GLN A 39 -2.90 -19.00 7.11
N LYS A 40 -2.67 -19.26 5.82
CA LYS A 40 -2.04 -18.32 4.90
C LYS A 40 -3.04 -17.35 4.28
N ILE A 41 -2.58 -16.12 4.06
CA ILE A 41 -3.25 -15.10 3.27
C ILE A 41 -2.76 -15.26 1.82
N ASN A 42 -3.63 -15.72 0.93
CA ASN A 42 -3.29 -15.93 -0.48
C ASN A 42 -3.74 -14.78 -1.39
N THR A 43 -4.74 -14.01 -0.96
CA THR A 43 -5.32 -12.92 -1.72
C THR A 43 -5.51 -11.72 -0.81
N VAL A 44 -5.16 -10.54 -1.32
CA VAL A 44 -5.36 -9.26 -0.63
C VAL A 44 -6.16 -8.34 -1.54
N LEU A 45 -7.26 -7.83 -1.03
CA LEU A 45 -7.97 -6.72 -1.65
C LEU A 45 -7.29 -5.41 -1.23
N CYS A 46 -6.87 -4.59 -2.19
CA CYS A 46 -6.34 -3.26 -1.92
C CYS A 46 -7.05 -2.20 -2.77
N PRO A 47 -7.30 -1.00 -2.21
CA PRO A 47 -7.80 0.12 -2.98
C PRO A 47 -6.66 0.79 -3.78
N GLY A 48 -7.01 1.74 -4.65
CA GLY A 48 -6.04 2.66 -5.24
C GLY A 48 -5.41 3.54 -4.15
N LEU A 49 -4.21 3.18 -3.70
CA LEU A 49 -3.52 3.87 -2.62
C LEU A 49 -3.13 5.29 -3.06
N GLY A 50 -3.50 6.28 -2.26
CA GLY A 50 -3.14 7.69 -2.50
C GLY A 50 -3.87 8.38 -3.66
N THR A 51 -4.76 7.70 -4.38
CA THR A 51 -5.37 8.25 -5.62
C THR A 51 -6.49 9.26 -5.41
N ALA A 52 -7.05 9.34 -4.20
CA ALA A 52 -8.11 10.28 -3.86
C ALA A 52 -7.54 11.54 -3.20
N THR A 53 -7.62 11.66 -1.87
CA THR A 53 -7.13 12.81 -1.11
C THR A 53 -5.63 13.08 -1.33
N GLY A 54 -4.86 12.02 -1.60
CA GLY A 54 -3.43 12.11 -1.87
C GLY A 54 -3.05 12.64 -3.25
N ARG A 55 -4.02 12.81 -4.15
CA ARG A 55 -3.88 13.37 -5.51
C ARG A 55 -2.84 12.69 -6.41
N VAL A 56 -2.37 11.50 -6.04
CA VAL A 56 -1.50 10.69 -6.90
C VAL A 56 -2.33 10.22 -8.10
N SER A 57 -1.85 10.45 -9.33
CA SER A 57 -2.60 9.96 -10.49
C SER A 57 -2.70 8.42 -10.46
N PRO A 58 -3.79 7.81 -10.95
CA PRO A 58 -3.94 6.35 -10.95
C PRO A 58 -2.78 5.61 -11.61
N SER A 59 -2.18 6.19 -12.67
CA SER A 59 -1.02 5.62 -13.36
C SER A 59 0.26 5.66 -12.52
N GLN A 60 0.48 6.73 -11.75
CA GLN A 60 1.64 6.82 -10.85
C GLN A 60 1.45 5.90 -9.65
N ALA A 61 0.25 5.87 -9.06
CA ALA A 61 -0.07 4.99 -7.95
C ALA A 61 0.09 3.53 -8.34
N SER A 62 -0.44 3.10 -9.49
CA SER A 62 -0.29 1.73 -9.96
C SER A 62 1.17 1.35 -10.20
N LYS A 63 1.99 2.26 -10.74
CA LYS A 63 3.43 2.04 -10.91
C LYS A 63 4.15 1.87 -9.56
N GLN A 64 3.85 2.72 -8.58
CA GLN A 64 4.40 2.59 -7.23
C GLN A 64 3.96 1.29 -6.56
N MET A 65 2.67 0.92 -6.67
CA MET A 65 2.14 -0.33 -6.12
C MET A 65 2.72 -1.58 -6.80
N TYR A 66 3.00 -1.51 -8.10
CA TYR A 66 3.61 -2.61 -8.86
C TYR A 66 5.09 -2.83 -8.52
N LEU A 67 5.81 -1.76 -8.20
CA LEU A 67 7.24 -1.84 -7.86
C LEU A 67 7.52 -2.32 -6.43
N ALA A 68 6.54 -2.19 -5.54
CA ALA A 68 6.62 -2.60 -4.14
C ALA A 68 6.68 -4.12 -3.98
#